data_AF-A0A260ZUK9-F1
#
_entry.id   AF-A0A260ZUK9-F1
#
_cell.length_a   1.000
_cell.length_b   1.000
_cell.length_c   1.000
_cell.angle_alpha   90.00
_cell.angle_beta   90.00
_cell.angle_gamma   90.00
#
_symmetry.space_group_name_H-M   'P 1'
#
loop_
_entity.id
_entity.type
_entity.pdbx_description
1 polymer ?
#
loop_
_entity_poly.entity_id
_entity_poly.type
_entity_poly.pdbx_seq_one_letter_code
_entity_poly.pdbx_strand_id
1 'polypeptide(L)'
;MQETYNRNVELEEEMKKNEKEKQKLVKEVEKLKTGKRERELSLENDVKSMKRARHEESDKISEMKKELKGTKKWGGQQKPYSSLSSREAQKNRVLSGIEELEKISGDSSSEMYFRDVYKAMGKMGKMKTRLEDGEAYALYHKVGLSRAGYEEVRTILNERHVPNPFPSLRSIRQEEKLHASRNLFRAERIQKSDGGKTKDVVVVQIVDLEKFLVEKLENLAQKDKLIFDESTGNNIWICISGDKGGGEFKLCATIGNVVAPNSAYHIVPLGMFTDDEKVEAIKEYLADTIEQLNNLIELKLNIGGVTTSYPVEQYLAGDLKFQYQMIGHKGAAAKKSCMHCFSDGRVKIGSYERGRCLKARTETNYLLDSANEKNTNSVIPGSSFVFNNVRLANIVPPSLHILMGVAHRYGFKFLLDLAMDIDNKSTMKIDKSKKKAMRNAKGDMNVKEKEYNGLKQHLDSFGVVLQVMSRFKTSTIIPAQSHTSPCSAEWCLFRDNEMKKAGVFKSTPLRCATCSEVNHAVCSGLWSEDDWELLSQVEPDMDCLRCCGRKGAMIEEDARKVEREMREKLEEISRVGLCLEPV
;
A
#
# COMPACT_ATOMS: atom_id res chain seq x y z
N MET A 1 -38.27 36.17 129.99
CA MET A 1 -38.39 34.73 129.73
C MET A 1 -37.48 34.38 128.57
N GLN A 2 -36.17 34.37 128.81
CA GLN A 2 -35.35 33.17 129.06
C GLN A 2 -35.19 32.25 127.84
N GLU A 3 -36.21 32.07 126.99
CA GLU A 3 -36.12 31.28 125.75
C GLU A 3 -35.49 32.08 124.60
N THR A 4 -35.76 33.38 124.46
CA THR A 4 -35.18 34.22 123.40
C THR A 4 -33.70 34.56 123.64
N TYR A 5 -33.27 34.63 124.90
CA TYR A 5 -31.88 34.92 125.26
C TYR A 5 -30.98 33.70 125.03
N ASN A 6 -31.42 32.51 125.43
CA ASN A 6 -30.66 31.27 125.19
C ASN A 6 -30.58 30.93 123.70
N ARG A 7 -31.65 31.17 122.93
CA ARG A 7 -31.67 30.91 121.47
C ARG A 7 -30.78 31.88 120.67
N ASN A 8 -30.64 33.12 121.13
CA ASN A 8 -29.73 34.10 120.50
C ASN A 8 -28.25 33.81 120.83
N VAL A 9 -27.94 33.30 122.03
CA VAL A 9 -26.58 32.88 122.39
C VAL A 9 -26.15 31.62 121.62
N GLU A 10 -27.04 30.63 121.49
CA GLU A 10 -26.77 29.43 120.67
C GLU A 10 -26.58 29.77 119.18
N LEU A 11 -27.38 30.69 118.63
CA LEU A 11 -27.22 31.18 117.26
C LEU A 11 -25.91 31.95 117.05
N GLU A 12 -25.46 32.77 118.02
CA GLU A 12 -24.17 33.46 117.93
C GLU A 12 -22.97 32.52 118.01
N GLU A 13 -23.05 31.45 118.82
CA GLU A 13 -22.00 30.44 118.90
C GLU A 13 -21.94 29.57 117.63
N GLU A 14 -23.11 29.19 117.09
CA GLU A 14 -23.22 28.44 115.85
C GLU A 14 -22.76 29.27 114.64
N MET A 15 -23.08 30.57 114.59
CA MET A 15 -22.55 31.49 113.58
C MET A 15 -21.03 31.66 113.69
N LYS A 16 -20.46 31.79 114.90
CA LYS A 16 -19.00 31.85 115.08
C LYS A 16 -18.30 30.57 114.66
N LYS A 17 -18.93 29.41 114.87
CA LYS A 17 -18.41 28.11 114.43
C LYS A 17 -18.45 27.99 112.92
N ASN A 18 -19.58 28.35 112.30
CA ASN A 18 -19.74 28.34 110.84
C ASN A 18 -18.81 29.34 110.15
N GLU A 19 -18.57 30.52 110.73
CA GLU A 19 -17.65 31.52 110.16
C GLU A 19 -16.19 31.01 110.19
N LYS A 20 -15.79 30.32 111.27
CA LYS A 20 -14.47 29.67 111.35
C LYS A 20 -14.32 28.52 110.35
N GLU A 21 -15.36 27.73 110.16
CA GLU A 21 -15.36 26.60 109.21
C GLU A 21 -15.35 27.09 107.75
N LYS A 22 -16.11 28.14 107.45
CA LYS A 22 -16.08 28.86 106.17
C LYS A 22 -14.71 29.45 105.87
N GLN A 23 -14.05 30.08 106.84
CA GLN A 23 -12.67 30.59 106.66
C GLN A 23 -11.65 29.48 106.42
N LYS A 24 -11.82 28.30 107.03
CA LYS A 24 -11.00 27.12 106.75
C LYS A 24 -11.18 26.62 105.32
N LEU A 25 -12.43 26.45 104.89
CA LEU A 25 -12.77 25.99 103.55
C LEU A 25 -12.31 26.98 102.46
N VAL A 26 -12.41 28.29 102.69
CA VAL A 26 -11.90 29.30 101.75
C VAL A 26 -10.39 29.19 101.57
N LYS A 27 -9.63 29.03 102.66
CA LYS A 27 -8.16 28.84 102.58
C LYS A 27 -7.78 27.54 101.87
N GLU A 28 -8.57 26.48 102.05
CA GLU A 28 -8.32 25.19 101.41
C GLU A 28 -8.63 25.24 99.89
N VAL A 29 -9.72 25.92 99.51
CA VAL A 29 -10.06 26.18 98.10
C VAL A 29 -9.02 27.07 97.42
N GLU A 30 -8.49 28.08 98.10
CA GLU A 30 -7.41 28.91 97.56
C GLU A 30 -6.13 28.10 97.33
N LYS A 31 -5.74 27.24 98.27
CA LYS A 31 -4.59 26.31 98.10
C LYS A 31 -4.79 25.33 96.93
N LEU A 32 -6.00 24.81 96.77
CA LEU A 32 -6.32 23.91 95.65
C LEU A 32 -6.31 24.65 94.30
N LYS A 33 -6.76 25.92 94.28
CA LYS A 33 -6.72 26.76 93.07
C LYS A 33 -5.30 27.12 92.65
N THR A 34 -4.41 27.46 93.58
CA THR A 34 -2.99 27.72 93.26
C THR A 34 -2.28 26.44 92.81
N GLY A 35 -2.48 25.32 93.50
CA GLY A 35 -1.90 24.03 93.08
C GLY A 35 -2.41 23.53 91.73
N LYS A 36 -3.68 23.80 91.38
CA LYS A 36 -4.22 23.49 90.05
C LYS A 36 -3.59 24.36 88.96
N ARG A 37 -3.41 25.66 89.22
CA ARG A 37 -2.84 26.61 88.27
C ARG A 37 -1.35 26.32 87.97
N GLU A 38 -0.60 25.90 88.98
CA GLU A 38 0.80 25.46 88.81
C GLU A 38 0.91 24.18 87.98
N ARG A 39 0.00 23.20 88.19
CA ARG A 39 -0.05 21.98 87.38
C ARG A 39 -0.45 22.24 85.93
N GLU A 40 -1.40 23.13 85.68
CA GLU A 40 -1.79 23.54 84.32
C GLU A 40 -0.61 24.22 83.59
N LEU A 41 0.15 25.08 84.27
CA LEU A 41 1.33 25.73 83.70
C LEU A 41 2.45 24.73 83.36
N SER A 42 2.65 23.71 84.20
CA SER A 42 3.63 22.63 83.94
C SER A 42 3.23 21.82 82.72
N LEU A 43 1.95 21.42 82.61
CA LEU A 43 1.42 20.66 81.48
C LEU A 43 1.51 21.43 80.16
N GLU A 44 1.24 22.74 80.17
CA GLU A 44 1.40 23.58 78.97
C GLU A 44 2.86 23.66 78.49
N ASN A 45 3.81 23.72 79.42
CA ASN A 45 5.24 23.71 79.11
C ASN A 45 5.70 22.35 78.56
N ASP A 46 5.22 21.25 79.12
CA ASP A 46 5.50 19.89 78.63
C ASP A 46 4.93 19.67 77.22
N VAL A 47 3.72 20.17 76.94
CA VAL A 47 3.11 20.10 75.60
C VAL A 47 3.89 20.93 74.59
N LYS A 48 4.39 22.13 74.97
CA LYS A 48 5.26 22.93 74.10
C LYS A 48 6.60 22.24 73.83
N SER A 49 7.21 21.63 74.85
CA SER A 49 8.44 20.85 74.72
C SER A 49 8.26 19.66 73.75
N MET A 50 7.19 18.88 73.94
CA MET A 50 6.85 17.73 73.08
C MET A 50 6.58 18.13 71.63
N LYS A 51 5.93 19.28 71.39
CA LYS A 51 5.71 19.79 70.02
C LYS A 51 7.02 20.20 69.34
N ARG A 52 7.96 20.82 70.06
CA ARG A 52 9.28 21.16 69.53
C ARG A 52 10.10 19.91 69.21
N ALA A 53 10.13 18.95 70.14
CA ALA A 53 10.82 17.67 69.92
C ALA A 53 10.26 16.92 68.70
N ARG A 54 8.93 16.87 68.52
CA ARG A 54 8.31 16.29 67.31
C ARG A 54 8.70 17.02 66.03
N HIS A 55 8.83 18.35 66.07
CA HIS A 55 9.19 19.12 64.89
C HIS A 55 10.64 18.87 64.51
N GLU A 56 11.55 18.93 65.49
CA GLU A 56 12.98 18.61 65.30
C GLU A 56 13.20 17.17 64.83
N GLU A 57 12.43 16.21 65.34
CA GLU A 57 12.53 14.82 64.92
C GLU A 57 11.96 14.61 63.50
N SER A 58 10.89 15.32 63.14
CA SER A 58 10.38 15.36 61.77
C SER A 58 11.40 15.95 60.79
N ASP A 59 12.11 17.01 61.19
CA ASP A 59 13.13 17.65 60.37
C ASP A 59 14.36 16.75 60.20
N LYS A 60 14.83 16.10 61.28
CA LYS A 60 15.90 15.08 61.23
C LYS A 60 15.53 13.89 60.35
N ILE A 61 14.27 13.42 60.40
CA ILE A 61 13.78 12.33 59.54
C ILE A 61 13.74 12.77 58.07
N SER A 62 13.35 14.02 57.79
CA SER A 62 13.39 14.62 56.45
C SER A 62 14.82 14.69 55.90
N GLU A 63 15.76 15.12 56.74
CA GLU A 63 17.17 15.27 56.39
C GLU A 63 17.84 13.91 56.14
N MET A 64 17.62 12.93 57.03
CA MET A 64 18.06 11.53 56.81
C MET A 64 17.46 10.93 55.54
N LYS A 65 16.20 11.22 55.20
CA LYS A 65 15.59 10.76 53.94
C LYS A 65 16.22 11.41 52.70
N LYS A 66 16.71 12.65 52.81
CA LYS A 66 17.48 13.30 51.73
C LYS A 66 18.86 12.67 51.58
N GLU A 67 19.56 12.38 52.68
CA GLU A 67 20.88 11.72 52.66
C GLU A 67 20.81 10.27 52.15
N LEU A 68 19.77 9.51 52.53
CA LEU A 68 19.53 8.15 52.03
C LEU A 68 19.18 8.09 50.54
N LYS A 69 18.61 9.15 49.97
CA LYS A 69 18.38 9.26 48.52
C LYS A 69 19.68 9.46 47.75
N GLY A 70 20.71 10.07 48.36
CA GLY A 70 22.02 10.30 47.75
C GLY A 70 22.91 9.05 47.62
N THR A 71 22.56 7.94 48.27
CA THR A 71 23.42 6.75 48.39
C THR A 71 22.75 5.42 48.01
N LYS A 72 21.88 5.41 46.98
CA LYS A 72 21.45 4.13 46.38
C LYS A 72 22.58 3.52 45.54
N LYS A 73 23.47 2.76 46.18
CA LYS A 73 24.34 1.80 45.47
C LYS A 73 23.47 0.70 44.84
N TRP A 74 23.50 0.60 43.51
CA TRP A 74 22.97 -0.53 42.75
C TRP A 74 23.80 -1.80 43.05
N GLY A 75 23.50 -2.46 44.16
CA GLY A 75 24.21 -3.68 44.58
C GLY A 75 23.41 -4.64 45.46
N GLY A 76 22.17 -4.30 45.84
CA GLY A 76 21.29 -5.21 46.57
C GLY A 76 20.60 -6.20 45.63
N GLN A 77 20.41 -7.44 46.08
CA GLN A 77 19.66 -8.51 45.40
C GLN A 77 18.23 -8.03 45.08
N GLN A 78 18.03 -7.46 43.89
CA GLN A 78 16.71 -7.10 43.42
C GLN A 78 16.02 -8.32 42.84
N LYS A 79 14.71 -8.46 43.08
CA LYS A 79 13.90 -9.43 42.36
C LYS A 79 14.02 -9.19 40.84
N PRO A 80 14.16 -10.25 40.03
CA PRO A 80 14.18 -10.15 38.57
C PRO A 80 13.02 -9.30 38.05
N TYR A 81 13.25 -8.49 37.00
CA TYR A 81 12.19 -7.64 36.44
C TYR A 81 10.98 -8.46 35.98
N SER A 82 11.21 -9.64 35.41
CA SER A 82 10.18 -10.59 34.97
C SER A 82 9.31 -11.16 36.10
N SER A 83 9.77 -11.10 37.35
CA SER A 83 9.02 -11.62 38.52
C SER A 83 8.29 -10.53 39.32
N LEU A 84 8.27 -9.29 38.81
CA LEU A 84 7.49 -8.21 39.40
C LEU A 84 6.00 -8.36 39.07
N SER A 85 5.18 -8.49 40.12
CA SER A 85 3.73 -8.71 39.98
C SER A 85 2.89 -7.44 39.79
N SER A 86 3.41 -6.26 40.15
CA SER A 86 2.65 -5.00 40.03
C SER A 86 3.22 -4.08 38.94
N ARG A 87 2.31 -3.47 38.16
CA ARG A 87 2.65 -2.44 37.16
C ARG A 87 3.40 -1.26 37.79
N GLU A 88 3.03 -0.88 39.01
CA GLU A 88 3.68 0.23 39.72
C GLU A 88 5.15 -0.11 40.04
N ALA A 89 5.45 -1.34 40.48
CA ALA A 89 6.81 -1.77 40.74
C ALA A 89 7.65 -1.84 39.45
N GLN A 90 7.06 -2.31 38.35
CA GLN A 90 7.70 -2.33 37.03
C GLN A 90 8.03 -0.90 36.58
N LYS A 91 7.06 0.02 36.64
CA LYS A 91 7.23 1.44 36.29
C LYS A 91 8.33 2.08 37.11
N ASN A 92 8.33 1.91 38.43
CA ASN A 92 9.35 2.46 39.31
C ASN A 92 10.76 1.93 38.97
N ARG A 93 10.87 0.64 38.59
CA ARG A 93 12.15 0.06 38.16
C ARG A 93 12.66 0.65 36.85
N VAL A 94 11.76 0.85 35.88
CA VAL A 94 12.10 1.51 34.61
C VAL A 94 12.55 2.95 34.87
N LEU A 95 11.82 3.73 35.67
CA LEU A 95 12.19 5.11 36.00
C LEU A 95 13.56 5.19 36.69
N SER A 96 13.84 4.32 37.67
CA SER A 96 15.17 4.26 38.29
C SER A 96 16.28 3.89 37.31
N GLY A 97 15.99 3.07 36.29
CA GLY A 97 16.94 2.74 35.23
C GLY A 97 17.20 3.94 34.31
N ILE A 98 16.16 4.71 33.96
CA ILE A 98 16.29 5.93 33.17
C ILE A 98 17.11 6.98 33.93
N GLU A 99 16.79 7.25 35.20
CA GLU A 99 17.55 8.20 36.04
C GLU A 99 19.05 7.86 36.09
N GLU A 100 19.40 6.57 36.12
CA GLU A 100 20.80 6.16 36.13
C GLU A 100 21.47 6.35 34.76
N LEU A 101 20.76 6.07 33.66
CA LEU A 101 21.26 6.36 32.32
C LEU A 101 21.42 7.87 32.09
N GLU A 102 20.57 8.71 32.66
CA GLU A 102 20.72 10.18 32.64
C GLU A 102 22.00 10.61 33.36
N LYS A 103 22.26 10.06 34.56
CA LYS A 103 23.52 10.30 35.29
C LYS A 103 24.75 9.86 34.49
N ILE A 104 24.69 8.69 33.84
CA ILE A 104 25.79 8.18 33.02
C ILE A 104 26.02 9.11 31.82
N SER A 105 24.95 9.64 31.21
CA SER A 105 25.07 10.54 30.07
C SER A 105 25.83 11.82 30.41
N GLY A 106 25.69 12.34 31.63
CA GLY A 106 26.35 13.56 32.10
C GLY A 106 25.87 14.86 31.43
N ASP A 107 24.99 14.77 30.42
CA ASP A 107 24.50 15.90 29.64
C ASP A 107 23.19 16.48 30.20
N SER A 108 22.94 17.76 29.90
CA SER A 108 21.66 18.42 30.22
C SER A 108 20.46 17.84 29.46
N SER A 109 20.71 17.17 28.32
CA SER A 109 19.75 16.38 27.58
C SER A 109 20.35 15.03 27.20
N SER A 110 19.81 13.96 27.77
CA SER A 110 20.27 12.58 27.52
C SER A 110 19.71 11.96 26.23
N GLU A 111 19.00 12.73 25.39
CA GLU A 111 18.31 12.21 24.20
C GLU A 111 19.28 11.51 23.22
N MET A 112 20.41 12.15 22.91
CA MET A 112 21.42 11.55 22.03
C MET A 112 21.98 10.25 22.62
N TYR A 113 22.30 10.26 23.92
CA TYR A 113 22.79 9.09 24.63
C TYR A 113 21.77 7.93 24.59
N PHE A 114 20.49 8.20 24.85
CA PHE A 114 19.44 7.19 24.75
C PHE A 114 19.31 6.61 23.33
N ARG A 115 19.43 7.44 22.29
CA ARG A 115 19.42 6.94 20.90
C ARG A 115 20.61 6.02 20.63
N ASP A 116 21.78 6.32 21.19
CA ASP A 116 22.97 5.49 21.00
C ASP A 116 22.90 4.19 21.81
N VAL A 117 22.37 4.23 23.04
CA VAL A 117 22.04 3.01 23.81
C VAL A 117 21.05 2.13 23.04
N TYR A 118 19.98 2.72 22.49
CA TYR A 118 19.01 2.00 21.66
C TYR A 118 19.70 1.34 20.46
N LYS A 119 20.51 2.08 19.68
CA LYS A 119 21.27 1.50 18.55
C LYS A 119 22.23 0.39 19.00
N ALA A 120 22.90 0.56 20.14
CA ALA A 120 23.84 -0.42 20.69
C ALA A 120 23.12 -1.72 21.09
N MET A 121 21.94 -1.62 21.70
CA MET A 121 21.11 -2.79 22.01
C MET A 121 20.73 -3.59 20.76
N GLY A 122 20.47 -2.89 19.65
CA GLY A 122 20.30 -3.50 18.33
C GLY A 122 21.53 -4.26 17.85
N LYS A 123 22.70 -3.60 17.84
CA LYS A 123 23.98 -4.19 17.41
C LYS A 123 24.40 -5.40 18.27
N MET A 124 24.06 -5.38 19.55
CA MET A 124 24.37 -6.46 20.49
C MET A 124 23.35 -7.61 20.46
N GLY A 125 22.34 -7.55 19.57
CA GLY A 125 21.29 -8.57 19.50
C GLY A 125 20.41 -8.66 20.74
N LYS A 126 20.37 -7.61 21.57
CA LYS A 126 19.55 -7.58 22.80
C LYS A 126 18.09 -7.27 22.52
N MET A 127 17.82 -6.51 21.45
CA MET A 127 16.48 -6.32 20.90
C MET A 127 16.56 -5.97 19.40
N LYS A 128 15.48 -6.22 18.65
CA LYS A 128 15.38 -5.79 17.26
C LYS A 128 14.99 -4.31 17.21
N THR A 129 15.88 -3.47 16.69
CA THR A 129 15.69 -2.01 16.67
C THR A 129 15.45 -1.44 15.28
N ARG A 130 15.76 -2.23 14.24
CA ARG A 130 15.62 -1.88 12.83
C ARG A 130 15.16 -3.11 12.05
N LEU A 131 14.45 -2.86 10.94
CA LEU A 131 14.14 -3.86 9.94
C LEU A 131 15.41 -4.19 9.16
N GLU A 132 15.55 -5.46 8.80
CA GLU A 132 16.53 -5.90 7.81
C GLU A 132 16.13 -5.41 6.42
N ASP A 133 17.11 -5.34 5.51
CA ASP A 133 16.90 -4.78 4.16
C ASP A 133 15.77 -5.52 3.42
N GLY A 134 15.76 -6.86 3.45
CA GLY A 134 14.70 -7.68 2.87
C GLY A 134 13.33 -7.54 3.55
N GLU A 135 13.27 -7.32 4.87
CA GLU A 135 12.01 -7.10 5.59
C GLU A 135 11.39 -5.75 5.23
N ALA A 136 12.21 -4.72 5.17
CA ALA A 136 11.79 -3.39 4.76
C ALA A 136 11.39 -3.36 3.29
N TYR A 137 12.11 -4.08 2.42
CA TYR A 137 11.76 -4.26 1.02
C TYR A 137 10.40 -4.95 0.85
N ALA A 138 10.15 -6.01 1.61
CA ALA A 138 8.86 -6.69 1.59
C ALA A 138 7.72 -5.78 2.09
N LEU A 139 7.95 -5.01 3.15
CA LEU A 139 6.98 -4.05 3.68
C LEU A 139 6.69 -2.92 2.68
N TYR A 140 7.74 -2.35 2.10
CA TYR A 140 7.68 -1.32 1.07
C TYR A 140 6.75 -1.72 -0.08
N HIS A 141 6.92 -2.92 -0.63
CA HIS A 141 6.05 -3.42 -1.70
C HIS A 141 4.64 -3.79 -1.23
N LYS A 142 4.49 -4.45 -0.07
CA LYS A 142 3.17 -4.87 0.42
C LYS A 142 2.25 -3.71 0.75
N VAL A 143 2.80 -2.59 1.22
CA VAL A 143 2.04 -1.38 1.54
C VAL A 143 1.83 -0.51 0.28
N GLY A 144 2.49 -0.84 -0.83
CA GLY A 144 2.38 -0.07 -2.08
C GLY A 144 3.02 1.32 -1.96
N LEU A 145 4.08 1.45 -1.17
CA LEU A 145 4.79 2.72 -1.04
C LEU A 145 5.55 3.03 -2.33
N SER A 146 5.49 4.28 -2.79
CA SER A 146 6.43 4.80 -3.77
C SER A 146 7.79 5.05 -3.10
N ARG A 147 8.87 5.19 -3.89
CA ARG A 147 10.19 5.56 -3.35
C ARG A 147 10.16 6.87 -2.56
N ALA A 148 9.40 7.86 -3.06
CA ALA A 148 9.17 9.13 -2.37
C ALA A 148 8.38 8.93 -1.07
N GLY A 149 7.29 8.15 -1.11
CA GLY A 149 6.50 7.84 0.08
C GLY A 149 7.31 7.10 1.16
N TYR A 150 8.18 6.18 0.75
CA TYR A 150 9.10 5.50 1.67
C TYR A 150 10.06 6.49 2.35
N GLU A 151 10.64 7.43 1.60
CA GLU A 151 11.52 8.44 2.19
C GLU A 151 10.81 9.52 2.99
N GLU A 152 9.58 9.85 2.62
CA GLU A 152 8.72 10.74 3.39
C GLU A 152 8.42 10.13 4.77
N VAL A 153 8.04 8.84 4.83
CA VAL A 153 7.84 8.14 6.10
C VAL A 153 9.11 8.17 6.95
N ARG A 154 10.28 7.92 6.35
CA ARG A 154 11.56 7.98 7.06
C ARG A 154 11.88 9.38 7.56
N THR A 155 11.58 10.40 6.77
CA THR A 155 11.80 11.81 7.10
C THR A 155 10.91 12.24 8.26
N ILE A 156 9.61 11.93 8.20
CA ILE A 156 8.64 12.21 9.28
C ILE A 156 9.10 11.60 10.60
N LEU A 157 9.54 10.33 10.60
CA LEU A 157 10.04 9.70 11.83
C LEU A 157 11.27 10.42 12.39
N ASN A 158 12.20 10.82 11.53
CA ASN A 158 13.40 11.54 11.93
C ASN A 158 13.07 12.94 12.48
N GLU A 159 12.22 13.71 11.80
CA GLU A 159 11.78 15.05 12.22
C GLU A 159 10.99 15.03 13.53
N ARG A 160 10.27 13.95 13.80
CA ARG A 160 9.52 13.74 15.05
C ARG A 160 10.36 13.08 16.14
N HIS A 161 11.68 12.97 15.96
CA HIS A 161 12.61 12.35 16.91
C HIS A 161 12.28 10.89 17.27
N VAL A 162 11.52 10.20 16.42
CA VAL A 162 11.18 8.78 16.60
C VAL A 162 12.34 7.93 16.08
N PRO A 163 12.78 6.88 16.79
CA PRO A 163 13.75 5.94 16.28
C PRO A 163 13.28 5.33 14.95
N ASN A 164 14.01 5.58 13.87
CA ASN A 164 13.63 5.14 12.53
C ASN A 164 14.05 3.67 12.31
N PRO A 165 13.09 2.73 12.22
CA PRO A 165 13.42 1.32 12.06
C PRO A 165 13.77 0.97 10.61
N PHE A 166 13.53 1.85 9.65
CA PHE A 166 13.68 1.56 8.23
C PHE A 166 15.15 1.71 7.77
N PRO A 167 15.64 0.79 6.90
CA PRO A 167 16.89 0.96 6.20
C PRO A 167 16.79 2.05 5.12
N SER A 168 17.92 2.38 4.51
CA SER A 168 17.99 3.45 3.52
C SER A 168 17.25 3.09 2.23
N LEU A 169 16.77 4.08 1.46
CA LEU A 169 16.27 3.82 0.11
C LEU A 169 17.34 3.18 -0.80
N ARG A 170 18.63 3.45 -0.54
CA ARG A 170 19.73 2.77 -1.23
C ARG A 170 19.72 1.26 -0.98
N SER A 171 19.47 0.83 0.26
CA SER A 171 19.31 -0.58 0.60
C SER A 171 18.11 -1.20 -0.12
N ILE A 172 16.96 -0.51 -0.10
CA ILE A 172 15.76 -0.94 -0.85
C ILE A 172 16.06 -1.10 -2.34
N ARG A 173 16.76 -0.15 -2.95
CA ARG A 173 17.18 -0.23 -4.37
C ARG A 173 18.16 -1.37 -4.64
N GLN A 174 18.94 -1.78 -3.65
CA GLN A 174 19.82 -2.94 -3.77
C GLN A 174 19.01 -4.24 -3.75
N GLU A 175 18.04 -4.36 -2.85
CA GLU A 175 17.06 -5.46 -2.84
C GLU A 175 16.25 -5.52 -4.16
N GLU A 176 15.81 -4.37 -4.68
CA GLU A 176 15.15 -4.28 -6.00
C GLU A 176 16.05 -4.85 -7.11
N LYS A 177 17.35 -4.56 -7.11
CA LYS A 177 18.28 -5.09 -8.11
C LYS A 177 18.49 -6.60 -7.97
N LEU A 178 18.41 -7.14 -6.75
CA LEU A 178 18.53 -8.58 -6.50
C LEU A 178 17.27 -9.31 -6.96
N HIS A 179 16.08 -8.78 -6.65
CA HIS A 179 14.81 -9.47 -6.86
C HIS A 179 14.07 -9.11 -8.16
N ALA A 180 14.37 -7.95 -8.75
CA ALA A 180 13.80 -7.44 -10.00
C ALA A 180 14.91 -7.04 -11.00
N SER A 181 15.98 -7.83 -11.03
CA SER A 181 17.13 -7.57 -11.91
C SER A 181 16.70 -7.41 -13.37
N ARG A 182 17.27 -6.41 -14.05
CA ARG A 182 17.13 -6.25 -15.51
C ARG A 182 17.61 -7.47 -16.29
N ASN A 183 18.39 -8.35 -15.66
CA ASN A 183 18.91 -9.57 -16.30
C ASN A 183 17.90 -10.73 -16.31
N LEU A 184 16.76 -10.61 -15.60
CA LEU A 184 15.71 -11.61 -15.65
C LEU A 184 15.00 -11.62 -17.00
N PHE A 185 14.94 -10.47 -17.67
CA PHE A 185 14.26 -10.29 -18.94
C PHE A 185 15.17 -9.68 -19.99
N ARG A 186 15.12 -10.21 -21.21
CA ARG A 186 15.69 -9.57 -22.39
C ARG A 186 14.62 -8.67 -23.00
N ALA A 187 14.97 -7.42 -23.24
CA ALA A 187 14.11 -6.45 -23.92
C ALA A 187 14.74 -6.03 -25.25
N GLU A 188 13.95 -6.07 -26.32
CA GLU A 188 14.36 -5.68 -27.66
C GLU A 188 13.29 -4.85 -28.35
N ARG A 189 13.72 -4.05 -29.34
CA ARG A 189 12.83 -3.24 -30.17
C ARG A 189 12.97 -3.72 -31.61
N ILE A 190 11.87 -4.22 -32.17
CA ILE A 190 11.78 -4.75 -33.53
C ILE A 190 11.02 -3.73 -34.39
N GLN A 191 11.62 -3.33 -35.51
CA GLN A 191 10.93 -2.49 -36.49
C GLN A 191 10.16 -3.35 -37.48
N LYS A 192 8.84 -3.16 -37.56
CA LYS A 192 7.98 -3.78 -38.57
C LYS A 192 7.49 -2.75 -39.58
N SER A 193 7.46 -3.13 -40.85
CA SER A 193 6.79 -2.36 -41.89
C SER A 193 5.37 -2.88 -42.07
N ASP A 194 4.37 -2.08 -41.74
CA ASP A 194 2.96 -2.39 -41.96
C ASP A 194 2.32 -1.32 -42.85
N GLY A 195 1.86 -1.72 -44.03
CA GLY A 195 1.24 -0.81 -45.00
C GLY A 195 2.12 0.38 -45.43
N GLY A 196 3.44 0.25 -45.40
CA GLY A 196 4.40 1.32 -45.73
C GLY A 196 4.74 2.28 -44.58
N LYS A 197 4.19 2.06 -43.37
CA LYS A 197 4.60 2.75 -42.14
C LYS A 197 5.45 1.82 -41.28
N THR A 198 6.52 2.35 -40.70
CA THR A 198 7.33 1.65 -39.71
C THR A 198 6.66 1.75 -38.33
N LYS A 199 6.45 0.60 -37.69
CA LYS A 199 5.98 0.45 -36.31
C LYS A 199 7.09 -0.16 -35.48
N ASP A 200 7.40 0.46 -34.36
CA ASP A 200 8.27 -0.13 -33.34
C ASP A 200 7.45 -1.09 -32.47
N VAL A 201 7.88 -2.35 -32.40
CA VAL A 201 7.35 -3.36 -31.48
C VAL A 201 8.37 -3.58 -30.39
N VAL A 202 8.01 -3.29 -29.15
CA VAL A 202 8.82 -3.67 -27.99
C VAL A 202 8.47 -5.10 -27.63
N VAL A 203 9.50 -5.93 -27.44
CA VAL A 203 9.40 -7.32 -27.03
C VAL A 203 10.21 -7.52 -25.76
N VAL A 204 9.63 -8.17 -24.77
CA VAL A 204 10.29 -8.53 -23.51
C VAL A 204 10.07 -10.00 -23.24
N GLN A 205 11.13 -10.74 -22.94
CA GLN A 205 11.08 -12.19 -22.71
C GLN A 205 11.95 -12.59 -21.53
N ILE A 206 11.53 -13.60 -20.78
CA ILE A 206 12.33 -14.18 -19.69
C ILE A 206 13.57 -14.86 -20.26
N VAL A 207 14.73 -14.62 -19.64
CA VAL A 207 16.01 -15.15 -20.12
C VAL A 207 16.17 -16.63 -19.79
N ASP A 208 15.84 -17.00 -18.54
CA ASP A 208 16.03 -18.36 -18.02
C ASP A 208 14.86 -18.72 -17.09
N LEU A 209 13.84 -19.34 -17.68
CA LEU A 209 12.61 -19.75 -17.01
C LEU A 209 12.88 -20.85 -15.98
N GLU A 210 13.70 -21.84 -16.32
CA GLU A 210 13.97 -22.97 -15.44
C GLU A 210 14.63 -22.49 -14.15
N LYS A 211 15.72 -21.72 -14.27
CA LYS A 211 16.41 -21.15 -13.12
C LYS A 211 15.48 -20.28 -12.27
N PHE A 212 14.67 -19.44 -12.91
CA PHE A 212 13.71 -18.60 -12.20
C PHE A 212 12.70 -19.44 -11.39
N LEU A 213 12.16 -20.51 -11.99
CA LEU A 213 11.20 -21.38 -11.32
C LEU A 213 11.84 -22.16 -10.18
N VAL A 214 13.06 -22.68 -10.36
CA VAL A 214 13.81 -23.37 -9.30
C VAL A 214 13.99 -22.45 -8.09
N GLU A 215 14.55 -21.26 -8.30
CA GLU A 215 14.77 -20.27 -7.22
C GLU A 215 13.44 -19.91 -6.53
N LYS A 216 12.37 -19.71 -7.30
CA LYS A 216 11.05 -19.36 -6.76
C LYS A 216 10.43 -20.50 -5.95
N LEU A 217 10.50 -21.74 -6.44
CA LEU A 217 9.92 -22.91 -5.77
C LEU A 217 10.71 -23.30 -4.51
N GLU A 218 12.04 -23.24 -4.56
CA GLU A 218 12.89 -23.44 -3.37
C GLU A 218 12.62 -22.37 -2.31
N ASN A 219 12.41 -21.11 -2.71
CA ASN A 219 12.03 -20.04 -1.77
C ASN A 219 10.64 -20.29 -1.14
N LEU A 220 9.69 -20.81 -1.92
CA LEU A 220 8.39 -21.22 -1.40
C LEU A 220 8.52 -22.37 -0.41
N ALA A 221 9.38 -23.35 -0.69
CA ALA A 221 9.67 -24.47 0.20
C ALA A 221 10.30 -24.01 1.52
N GLN A 222 11.30 -23.12 1.46
CA GLN A 222 11.95 -22.53 2.65
C GLN A 222 10.99 -21.75 3.56
N LYS A 223 9.84 -21.33 3.03
CA LYS A 223 8.81 -20.56 3.75
C LYS A 223 7.60 -21.40 4.12
N ASP A 224 7.67 -22.73 3.97
CA ASP A 224 6.57 -23.67 4.19
C ASP A 224 5.31 -23.34 3.37
N LYS A 225 5.51 -22.85 2.14
CA LYS A 225 4.42 -22.45 1.21
C LYS A 225 4.29 -23.34 -0.01
N LEU A 226 5.32 -24.12 -0.33
CA LEU A 226 5.27 -25.10 -1.42
C LEU A 226 4.46 -26.32 -0.94
N ILE A 227 3.39 -26.64 -1.65
CA ILE A 227 2.45 -27.69 -1.25
C ILE A 227 2.43 -28.80 -2.29
N PHE A 228 2.46 -30.04 -1.79
CA PHE A 228 2.17 -31.25 -2.54
C PHE A 228 1.00 -31.94 -1.85
N ASP A 229 -0.18 -31.89 -2.47
CA ASP A 229 -1.41 -32.47 -1.94
C ASP A 229 -1.92 -33.63 -2.82
N GLU A 230 -3.10 -34.18 -2.49
CA GLU A 230 -3.71 -35.27 -3.26
C GLU A 230 -3.97 -34.90 -4.72
N SER A 231 -4.22 -33.61 -5.01
CA SER A 231 -4.49 -33.14 -6.37
C SER A 231 -3.20 -33.02 -7.18
N THR A 232 -2.17 -32.39 -6.62
CA THR A 232 -0.90 -32.19 -7.32
C THR A 232 -0.04 -33.45 -7.37
N GLY A 233 -0.22 -34.36 -6.41
CA GLY A 233 0.71 -35.46 -6.18
C GLY A 233 2.13 -34.91 -6.01
N ASN A 234 3.10 -35.53 -6.69
CA ASN A 234 4.49 -35.07 -6.75
C ASN A 234 4.80 -34.13 -7.93
N ASN A 235 3.78 -33.67 -8.66
CA ASN A 235 3.99 -32.82 -9.83
C ASN A 235 4.07 -31.34 -9.42
N ILE A 236 4.90 -30.58 -10.13
CA ILE A 236 4.84 -29.13 -10.14
C ILE A 236 3.83 -28.69 -11.20
N TRP A 237 2.77 -28.04 -10.77
CA TRP A 237 1.73 -27.51 -11.64
C TRP A 237 2.09 -26.10 -12.11
N ILE A 238 2.19 -25.93 -13.44
CA ILE A 238 2.42 -24.64 -14.07
C ILE A 238 1.26 -24.34 -15.02
N CYS A 239 0.54 -23.25 -14.77
CA CYS A 239 -0.56 -22.81 -15.63
C CYS A 239 -0.13 -21.63 -16.51
N ILE A 240 -0.04 -21.86 -17.82
CA ILE A 240 0.29 -20.87 -18.83
C ILE A 240 -0.97 -20.07 -19.17
N SER A 241 -0.86 -18.75 -19.26
CA SER A 241 -1.96 -17.84 -19.55
C SER A 241 -1.50 -16.66 -20.39
N GLY A 242 -2.38 -16.17 -21.26
CA GLY A 242 -2.17 -14.98 -22.05
C GLY A 242 -3.30 -13.98 -21.82
N ASP A 243 -2.96 -12.70 -21.85
CA ASP A 243 -3.91 -11.60 -21.77
C ASP A 243 -3.53 -10.48 -22.75
N LYS A 244 -4.52 -9.96 -23.47
CA LYS A 244 -4.37 -8.76 -24.29
C LYS A 244 -5.11 -7.61 -23.63
N GLY A 245 -4.33 -6.61 -23.22
CA GLY A 245 -4.84 -5.37 -22.63
C GLY A 245 -4.28 -4.17 -23.37
N GLY A 246 -5.16 -3.33 -23.92
CA GLY A 246 -4.75 -2.16 -24.69
C GLY A 246 -3.93 -2.54 -25.94
N GLY A 247 -2.74 -1.93 -26.08
CA GLY A 247 -1.81 -2.17 -27.20
C GLY A 247 -0.80 -3.29 -26.96
N GLU A 248 -0.97 -4.09 -25.90
CA GLU A 248 0.03 -5.07 -25.46
C GLU A 248 -0.58 -6.48 -25.27
N PHE A 249 0.24 -7.48 -25.55
CA PHE A 249 0.01 -8.87 -25.16
C PHE A 249 0.99 -9.28 -24.06
N LYS A 250 0.51 -10.03 -23.07
CA LYS A 250 1.30 -10.53 -21.93
C LYS A 250 1.12 -12.05 -21.81
N LEU A 251 2.24 -12.77 -21.73
CA LEU A 251 2.31 -14.19 -21.43
C LEU A 251 2.80 -14.39 -20.01
N CYS A 252 2.08 -15.20 -19.23
CA CYS A 252 2.35 -15.46 -17.83
C CYS A 252 2.26 -16.96 -17.50
N ALA A 253 2.99 -17.40 -16.47
CA ALA A 253 2.82 -18.69 -15.83
C ALA A 253 2.37 -18.53 -14.38
N THR A 254 1.50 -19.41 -13.90
CA THR A 254 1.05 -19.43 -12.51
C THR A 254 1.45 -20.73 -11.85
N ILE A 255 2.01 -20.65 -10.64
CA ILE A 255 2.38 -21.83 -9.84
C ILE A 255 1.15 -22.35 -9.10
N GLY A 256 0.82 -23.63 -9.32
CA GLY A 256 -0.33 -24.30 -8.70
C GLY A 256 -0.08 -24.81 -7.28
N ASN A 257 1.17 -25.14 -6.94
CA ASN A 257 1.59 -25.78 -5.68
C ASN A 257 1.60 -24.82 -4.46
N VAL A 258 0.53 -24.06 -4.27
CA VAL A 258 0.36 -23.07 -3.20
C VAL A 258 -1.12 -22.99 -2.80
N VAL A 259 -1.42 -22.48 -1.61
CA VAL A 259 -2.80 -22.41 -1.06
C VAL A 259 -3.75 -21.58 -1.95
N ALA A 260 -3.25 -20.49 -2.53
CA ALA A 260 -4.05 -19.53 -3.30
C ALA A 260 -3.41 -19.27 -4.68
N PRO A 261 -3.47 -20.22 -5.62
CA PRO A 261 -2.73 -20.14 -6.88
C PRO A 261 -3.23 -19.00 -7.78
N ASN A 262 -4.50 -18.58 -7.64
CA ASN A 262 -5.09 -17.46 -8.39
C ASN A 262 -4.70 -16.06 -7.85
N SER A 263 -3.74 -15.97 -6.93
CA SER A 263 -3.24 -14.71 -6.40
C SER A 263 -2.19 -14.09 -7.32
N ALA A 264 -2.22 -12.75 -7.45
CA ALA A 264 -1.24 -12.00 -8.25
C ALA A 264 0.22 -12.27 -7.85
N TYR A 265 0.49 -12.68 -6.60
CA TYR A 265 1.85 -13.01 -6.12
C TYR A 265 2.43 -14.30 -6.73
N HIS A 266 1.58 -15.17 -7.28
CA HIS A 266 1.98 -16.45 -7.87
C HIS A 266 1.94 -16.44 -9.41
N ILE A 267 1.50 -15.32 -10.00
CA ILE A 267 1.58 -15.06 -11.44
C ILE A 267 2.99 -14.55 -11.76
N VAL A 268 3.64 -15.22 -12.70
CA VAL A 268 4.99 -14.94 -13.17
C VAL A 268 4.89 -14.41 -14.60
N PRO A 269 5.25 -13.15 -14.86
CA PRO A 269 5.39 -12.65 -16.22
C PRO A 269 6.51 -13.42 -16.93
N LEU A 270 6.21 -13.95 -18.12
CA LEU A 270 7.17 -14.67 -18.94
C LEU A 270 7.62 -13.84 -20.14
N GLY A 271 6.70 -13.08 -20.72
CA GLY A 271 7.05 -12.15 -21.78
C GLY A 271 5.87 -11.26 -22.18
N MET A 272 6.16 -10.21 -22.93
CA MET A 272 5.16 -9.30 -23.46
C MET A 272 5.63 -8.69 -24.78
N PHE A 273 4.68 -8.23 -25.59
CA PHE A 273 4.99 -7.41 -26.76
C PHE A 273 3.89 -6.40 -27.08
N THR A 274 4.25 -5.30 -27.75
CA THR A 274 3.35 -4.18 -28.08
C THR A 274 2.72 -4.32 -29.48
N ASP A 275 2.09 -5.46 -29.74
CA ASP A 275 1.43 -5.76 -31.01
C ASP A 275 0.17 -6.62 -30.81
N ASP A 276 -0.53 -6.94 -31.91
CA ASP A 276 -1.74 -7.76 -31.85
C ASP A 276 -1.50 -9.20 -31.39
N GLU A 277 -2.44 -9.73 -30.57
CA GLU A 277 -2.49 -11.16 -30.24
C GLU A 277 -2.89 -12.00 -31.49
N LYS A 278 -1.89 -12.34 -32.29
CA LYS A 278 -1.99 -13.34 -33.36
C LYS A 278 -1.05 -14.47 -33.01
N VAL A 279 -1.43 -15.71 -33.31
CA VAL A 279 -0.60 -16.87 -32.96
C VAL A 279 0.77 -16.80 -33.62
N GLU A 280 0.84 -16.22 -34.83
CA GLU A 280 2.08 -15.97 -35.56
C GLU A 280 2.94 -14.95 -34.82
N ALA A 281 2.36 -13.84 -34.34
CA ALA A 281 3.07 -12.82 -33.56
C ALA A 281 3.57 -13.37 -32.22
N ILE A 282 2.76 -14.20 -31.54
CA ILE A 282 3.17 -14.85 -30.28
C ILE A 282 4.34 -15.80 -30.54
N LYS A 283 4.28 -16.62 -31.60
CA LYS A 283 5.37 -17.54 -31.98
C LYS A 283 6.63 -16.80 -32.45
N GLU A 284 6.49 -15.66 -33.12
CA GLU A 284 7.60 -14.83 -33.59
C GLU A 284 8.27 -14.11 -32.41
N TYR A 285 7.48 -13.36 -31.62
CA TYR A 285 8.01 -12.47 -30.60
C TYR A 285 8.32 -13.15 -29.26
N LEU A 286 7.74 -14.31 -28.96
CA LEU A 286 7.99 -15.03 -27.71
C LEU A 286 8.61 -16.42 -27.96
N ALA A 287 9.31 -16.59 -29.08
CA ALA A 287 9.88 -17.86 -29.53
C ALA A 287 10.71 -18.56 -28.44
N ASP A 288 11.71 -17.87 -27.89
CA ASP A 288 12.61 -18.41 -26.85
C ASP A 288 11.84 -18.81 -25.58
N THR A 289 10.85 -18.00 -25.18
CA THR A 289 10.02 -18.30 -24.01
C THR A 289 9.16 -19.55 -24.24
N ILE A 290 8.58 -19.69 -25.44
CA ILE A 290 7.77 -20.86 -25.82
C ILE A 290 8.65 -22.11 -25.88
N GLU A 291 9.86 -22.01 -26.43
CA GLU A 291 10.82 -23.11 -26.46
C GLU A 291 11.18 -23.57 -25.04
N GLN A 292 11.50 -22.64 -24.14
CA GLN A 292 11.77 -22.96 -22.74
C GLN A 292 10.59 -23.66 -22.06
N LEU A 293 9.35 -23.18 -22.27
CA LEU A 293 8.15 -23.86 -21.77
C LEU A 293 7.99 -25.28 -22.35
N ASN A 294 8.26 -25.45 -23.65
CA ASN A 294 8.17 -26.75 -24.30
C ASN A 294 9.25 -27.74 -23.85
N ASN A 295 10.40 -27.25 -23.39
CA ASN A 295 11.47 -28.07 -22.83
C ASN A 295 11.32 -28.33 -21.32
N LEU A 296 10.42 -27.59 -20.64
CA LEU A 296 10.18 -27.71 -19.20
C LEU A 296 9.31 -28.94 -18.86
N ILE A 297 9.95 -30.10 -18.72
CA ILE A 297 9.31 -31.39 -18.43
C ILE A 297 9.51 -31.80 -16.96
N GLU A 298 10.62 -31.41 -16.35
CA GLU A 298 10.96 -31.67 -14.95
C GLU A 298 11.74 -30.50 -14.34
N LEU A 299 11.74 -30.40 -13.01
CA LEU A 299 12.52 -29.42 -12.25
C LEU A 299 13.29 -30.12 -11.13
N LYS A 300 14.58 -29.82 -11.01
CA LYS A 300 15.42 -30.29 -9.90
C LYS A 300 15.45 -29.24 -8.81
N LEU A 301 14.85 -29.55 -7.66
CA LEU A 301 14.74 -28.63 -6.53
C LEU A 301 15.56 -29.15 -5.35
N ASN A 302 16.29 -28.25 -4.69
CA ASN A 302 16.96 -28.49 -3.42
C ASN A 302 16.06 -28.04 -2.26
N ILE A 303 15.37 -28.99 -1.65
CA ILE A 303 14.48 -28.74 -0.51
C ILE A 303 15.08 -29.39 0.73
N GLY A 304 15.40 -28.57 1.74
CA GLY A 304 15.98 -29.06 2.99
C GLY A 304 17.35 -29.73 2.83
N GLY A 305 18.13 -29.36 1.80
CA GLY A 305 19.43 -29.95 1.50
C GLY A 305 19.38 -31.21 0.63
N VAL A 306 18.19 -31.63 0.19
CA VAL A 306 17.98 -32.79 -0.68
C VAL A 306 17.56 -32.32 -2.07
N THR A 307 18.36 -32.67 -3.07
CA THR A 307 18.02 -32.42 -4.49
C THR A 307 17.13 -33.54 -5.01
N THR A 308 15.90 -33.19 -5.39
CA THR A 308 14.91 -34.14 -5.96
C THR A 308 14.40 -33.61 -7.29
N SER A 309 14.14 -34.51 -8.26
CA SER A 309 13.51 -34.17 -9.53
C SER A 309 11.99 -34.28 -9.40
N TYR A 310 11.27 -33.24 -9.83
CA TYR A 310 9.83 -33.16 -9.82
C TYR A 310 9.31 -33.01 -11.25
N PRO A 311 8.40 -33.88 -11.72
CA PRO A 311 7.75 -33.70 -13.01
C PRO A 311 6.97 -32.38 -13.07
N VAL A 312 6.98 -31.71 -14.22
CA VAL A 312 6.20 -30.50 -14.47
C VAL A 312 4.96 -30.86 -15.27
N GLU A 313 3.80 -30.50 -14.74
CA GLU A 313 2.52 -30.65 -15.41
C GLU A 313 2.00 -29.28 -15.85
N GLN A 314 1.80 -29.12 -17.15
CA GLN A 314 1.42 -27.84 -17.75
C GLN A 314 -0.08 -27.77 -18.04
N TYR A 315 -0.65 -26.64 -17.68
CA TYR A 315 -2.04 -26.27 -17.92
C TYR A 315 -2.11 -25.03 -18.79
N LEU A 316 -3.21 -24.89 -19.53
CA LEU A 316 -3.48 -23.71 -20.35
C LEU A 316 -4.74 -23.01 -19.84
N ALA A 317 -4.61 -21.75 -19.46
CA ALA A 317 -5.69 -20.86 -19.04
C ALA A 317 -5.59 -19.52 -19.81
N GLY A 318 -6.31 -18.50 -19.33
CA GLY A 318 -6.54 -17.25 -20.06
C GLY A 318 -7.95 -17.23 -20.65
N ASP A 319 -8.31 -16.18 -21.39
CA ASP A 319 -9.62 -16.12 -22.02
C ASP A 319 -9.81 -17.21 -23.11
N LEU A 320 -11.05 -17.41 -23.57
CA LEU A 320 -11.31 -18.43 -24.59
C LEU A 320 -10.59 -18.14 -25.90
N LYS A 321 -10.41 -16.86 -26.28
CA LYS A 321 -9.82 -16.49 -27.56
C LYS A 321 -8.35 -16.92 -27.60
N PHE A 322 -7.60 -16.61 -26.54
CA PHE A 322 -6.23 -17.06 -26.35
C PHE A 322 -6.15 -18.59 -26.37
N GLN A 323 -6.97 -19.28 -25.58
CA GLN A 323 -6.98 -20.75 -25.54
C GLN A 323 -7.23 -21.36 -26.93
N TYR A 324 -8.19 -20.85 -27.69
CA TYR A 324 -8.45 -21.32 -29.05
C TYR A 324 -7.26 -21.12 -29.98
N GLN A 325 -6.58 -19.97 -29.92
CA GLN A 325 -5.41 -19.68 -30.75
C GLN A 325 -4.25 -20.63 -30.41
N MET A 326 -3.99 -20.87 -29.13
CA MET A 326 -2.86 -21.70 -28.67
C MET A 326 -2.99 -23.17 -29.04
N ILE A 327 -4.19 -23.66 -29.34
CA ILE A 327 -4.44 -25.04 -29.77
C ILE A 327 -4.82 -25.16 -31.25
N GLY A 328 -4.82 -24.05 -32.01
CA GLY A 328 -5.15 -24.07 -33.43
C GLY A 328 -6.65 -24.26 -33.73
N HIS A 329 -7.55 -23.81 -32.86
CA HIS A 329 -9.00 -23.94 -33.07
C HIS A 329 -9.61 -22.67 -33.68
N LYS A 330 -10.63 -22.80 -34.55
CA LYS A 330 -11.30 -21.67 -35.25
C LYS A 330 -12.17 -20.77 -34.34
N GLY A 331 -12.14 -20.98 -33.02
CA GLY A 331 -12.81 -20.12 -32.06
C GLY A 331 -14.31 -20.37 -31.82
N ALA A 332 -14.90 -19.48 -31.02
CA ALA A 332 -16.28 -19.59 -30.54
C ALA A 332 -17.36 -19.45 -31.63
N ALA A 333 -17.02 -18.84 -32.77
CA ALA A 333 -17.93 -18.66 -33.89
C ALA A 333 -18.04 -19.90 -34.79
N ALA A 334 -17.15 -20.88 -34.63
CA ALA A 334 -17.07 -22.04 -35.49
C ALA A 334 -18.23 -23.03 -35.28
N LYS A 335 -18.48 -23.88 -36.28
CA LYS A 335 -19.56 -24.87 -36.24
C LYS A 335 -19.40 -25.83 -35.06
N LYS A 336 -18.19 -26.29 -34.77
CA LYS A 336 -17.86 -27.15 -33.63
C LYS A 336 -17.05 -26.34 -32.62
N SER A 337 -17.70 -25.48 -31.84
CA SER A 337 -17.01 -24.47 -31.02
C SER A 337 -16.36 -25.01 -29.74
N CYS A 338 -16.71 -26.20 -29.28
CA CYS A 338 -16.14 -26.77 -28.05
C CYS A 338 -14.74 -27.36 -28.31
N MET A 339 -13.76 -27.01 -27.48
CA MET A 339 -12.39 -27.55 -27.56
C MET A 339 -12.32 -29.03 -27.15
N HIS A 340 -13.26 -29.50 -26.32
CA HIS A 340 -13.22 -30.84 -25.74
C HIS A 340 -14.17 -31.83 -26.41
N CYS A 341 -15.08 -31.41 -27.29
CA CYS A 341 -16.01 -32.33 -27.96
C CYS A 341 -16.42 -31.89 -29.37
N PHE A 342 -17.05 -32.82 -30.10
CA PHE A 342 -17.57 -32.58 -31.45
C PHE A 342 -19.03 -32.08 -31.47
N SER A 343 -19.54 -31.49 -30.39
CA SER A 343 -20.87 -30.89 -30.41
C SER A 343 -20.92 -29.72 -31.39
N ASP A 344 -22.03 -29.56 -32.10
CA ASP A 344 -22.31 -28.31 -32.78
C ASP A 344 -22.40 -27.18 -31.75
N GLY A 345 -21.86 -26.02 -32.11
CA GLY A 345 -21.91 -24.81 -31.33
C GLY A 345 -23.29 -24.16 -31.39
N ARG A 346 -23.55 -23.24 -30.46
CA ARG A 346 -24.77 -22.40 -30.42
C ARG A 346 -26.09 -23.16 -30.26
N VAL A 347 -26.08 -24.37 -29.72
CA VAL A 347 -27.30 -25.06 -29.31
C VAL A 347 -27.99 -24.24 -28.21
N LYS A 348 -29.32 -24.21 -28.20
CA LYS A 348 -30.09 -23.49 -27.16
C LYS A 348 -29.91 -24.20 -25.82
N ILE A 349 -29.90 -23.44 -24.72
CA ILE A 349 -29.82 -24.04 -23.38
C ILE A 349 -31.00 -24.99 -23.10
N GLY A 350 -32.19 -24.73 -23.66
CA GLY A 350 -33.34 -25.61 -23.53
C GLY A 350 -33.20 -26.97 -24.23
N SER A 351 -32.21 -27.12 -25.11
CA SER A 351 -31.84 -28.40 -25.75
C SER A 351 -30.60 -29.04 -25.10
N TYR A 352 -30.15 -28.50 -23.96
CA TYR A 352 -29.11 -29.13 -23.17
C TYR A 352 -29.70 -30.33 -22.42
N GLU A 353 -29.13 -31.50 -22.66
CA GLU A 353 -29.47 -32.74 -21.96
C GLU A 353 -28.34 -33.09 -21.00
N ARG A 354 -28.62 -33.03 -19.69
CA ARG A 354 -27.65 -33.41 -18.66
C ARG A 354 -27.29 -34.89 -18.81
N GLY A 355 -25.98 -35.19 -18.79
CA GLY A 355 -25.49 -36.58 -18.89
C GLY A 355 -25.47 -37.14 -20.31
N ARG A 356 -25.79 -36.34 -21.34
CA ARG A 356 -25.63 -36.77 -22.74
C ARG A 356 -24.16 -37.09 -23.01
N CYS A 357 -23.90 -38.32 -23.45
CA CYS A 357 -22.57 -38.75 -23.84
C CYS A 357 -22.17 -38.04 -25.14
N LEU A 358 -21.19 -37.15 -25.04
CA LEU A 358 -20.60 -36.48 -26.20
C LEU A 358 -19.26 -37.13 -26.51
N LYS A 359 -18.97 -37.32 -27.80
CA LYS A 359 -17.64 -37.77 -28.23
C LYS A 359 -16.61 -36.71 -27.87
N ALA A 360 -15.71 -37.07 -26.96
CA ALA A 360 -14.59 -36.23 -26.58
C ALA A 360 -13.59 -36.09 -27.74
N ARG A 361 -12.93 -34.94 -27.81
CA ARG A 361 -11.76 -34.73 -28.66
C ARG A 361 -10.52 -35.24 -27.94
N THR A 362 -9.51 -35.58 -28.72
CA THR A 362 -8.14 -35.83 -28.27
C THR A 362 -7.16 -34.95 -29.06
N GLU A 363 -5.92 -34.88 -28.60
CA GLU A 363 -4.80 -34.24 -29.28
C GLU A 363 -4.58 -34.87 -30.67
N THR A 364 -4.71 -36.19 -30.78
CA THR A 364 -4.67 -36.89 -32.08
C THR A 364 -5.78 -36.43 -33.01
N ASN A 365 -6.99 -36.13 -32.51
CA ASN A 365 -8.05 -35.59 -33.34
C ASN A 365 -7.68 -34.20 -33.88
N TYR A 366 -7.09 -33.34 -33.05
CA TYR A 366 -6.61 -32.03 -33.50
C TYR A 366 -5.55 -32.14 -34.60
N LEU A 367 -4.58 -33.05 -34.43
CA LEU A 367 -3.54 -33.30 -35.44
C LEU A 367 -4.11 -33.77 -36.78
N LEU A 368 -5.03 -34.74 -36.75
CA LEU A 368 -5.69 -35.26 -37.96
C LEU A 368 -6.57 -34.20 -38.64
N ASP A 369 -7.31 -33.42 -37.84
CA ASP A 369 -8.15 -32.36 -38.36
C ASP A 369 -7.31 -31.22 -38.96
N SER A 370 -6.16 -30.86 -38.36
CA SER A 370 -5.30 -29.78 -38.89
C SER A 370 -4.63 -30.17 -40.21
N ALA A 371 -4.38 -31.46 -40.45
CA ALA A 371 -3.87 -31.96 -41.73
C ALA A 371 -4.91 -31.96 -42.87
N ASN A 372 -6.21 -31.80 -42.57
CA ASN A 372 -7.28 -31.84 -43.56
C ASN A 372 -7.72 -30.44 -43.99
N GLU A 373 -7.40 -30.03 -45.22
CA GLU A 373 -7.74 -28.69 -45.74
C GLU A 373 -9.26 -28.39 -45.80
N LYS A 374 -10.11 -29.42 -45.98
CA LYS A 374 -11.58 -29.24 -46.00
C LYS A 374 -12.19 -29.03 -44.61
N ASN A 375 -11.41 -29.27 -43.55
CA ASN A 375 -11.75 -29.26 -42.12
C ASN A 375 -13.18 -28.84 -41.72
N THR A 376 -14.05 -29.82 -41.46
CA THR A 376 -15.41 -29.61 -40.94
C THR A 376 -15.48 -29.54 -39.41
N ASN A 377 -14.39 -29.88 -38.72
CA ASN A 377 -14.32 -30.01 -37.27
C ASN A 377 -13.76 -28.77 -36.58
N SER A 378 -13.70 -27.64 -37.28
CA SER A 378 -13.38 -26.33 -36.70
C SER A 378 -11.94 -26.18 -36.18
N VAL A 379 -11.00 -26.96 -36.70
CA VAL A 379 -9.55 -26.78 -36.45
C VAL A 379 -8.94 -26.01 -37.63
N ILE A 380 -7.90 -25.21 -37.38
CA ILE A 380 -7.21 -24.39 -38.39
C ILE A 380 -6.26 -25.32 -39.19
N PRO A 381 -6.33 -25.36 -40.53
CA PRO A 381 -5.41 -26.18 -41.33
C PRO A 381 -3.94 -25.82 -41.06
N GLY A 382 -3.07 -26.82 -40.98
CA GLY A 382 -1.64 -26.65 -40.69
C GLY A 382 -1.32 -26.17 -39.26
N SER A 383 -2.30 -26.05 -38.37
CA SER A 383 -2.06 -25.63 -36.99
C SER A 383 -1.60 -26.78 -36.10
N SER A 384 -0.95 -26.40 -35.01
CA SER A 384 -0.49 -27.27 -33.94
C SER A 384 -0.69 -26.54 -32.61
N PHE A 385 -0.57 -27.28 -31.52
CA PHE A 385 -0.47 -26.65 -30.20
C PHE A 385 0.81 -25.81 -30.17
N VAL A 386 0.73 -24.65 -29.52
CA VAL A 386 1.88 -23.77 -29.28
C VAL A 386 2.73 -24.32 -28.13
N PHE A 387 2.06 -24.82 -27.09
CA PHE A 387 2.66 -25.45 -25.92
C PHE A 387 2.48 -26.96 -26.01
N ASN A 388 3.54 -27.67 -26.37
CA ASN A 388 3.53 -29.10 -26.69
C ASN A 388 3.27 -29.99 -25.48
N ASN A 389 3.61 -29.50 -24.28
CA ASN A 389 3.42 -30.24 -23.02
C ASN A 389 2.03 -30.06 -22.43
N VAL A 390 1.20 -29.17 -22.98
CA VAL A 390 -0.19 -28.98 -22.54
C VAL A 390 -1.07 -30.05 -23.19
N ARG A 391 -1.69 -30.88 -22.35
CA ARG A 391 -2.72 -31.83 -22.77
C ARG A 391 -4.07 -31.14 -22.94
N LEU A 392 -4.92 -31.67 -23.82
CA LEU A 392 -6.27 -31.17 -24.04
C LEU A 392 -7.12 -31.24 -22.77
N ALA A 393 -6.88 -32.25 -21.92
CA ALA A 393 -7.50 -32.36 -20.60
C ALA A 393 -7.06 -31.26 -19.61
N ASN A 394 -5.89 -30.65 -19.85
CA ASN A 394 -5.29 -29.63 -18.99
C ASN A 394 -5.59 -28.20 -19.47
N ILE A 395 -6.51 -28.03 -20.43
CA ILE A 395 -7.04 -26.72 -20.78
C ILE A 395 -8.14 -26.37 -19.80
N VAL A 396 -7.90 -25.31 -19.03
CA VAL A 396 -8.75 -24.90 -17.92
C VAL A 396 -9.87 -23.98 -18.43
N PRO A 397 -11.16 -24.33 -18.24
CA PRO A 397 -12.26 -23.45 -18.58
C PRO A 397 -12.16 -22.10 -17.85
N PRO A 398 -12.24 -20.95 -18.54
CA PRO A 398 -12.06 -19.65 -17.89
C PRO A 398 -13.32 -19.25 -17.12
N SER A 399 -13.43 -19.72 -15.87
CA SER A 399 -14.61 -19.57 -15.01
C SER A 399 -15.10 -18.13 -14.88
N LEU A 400 -14.19 -17.17 -14.67
CA LEU A 400 -14.52 -15.74 -14.61
C LEU A 400 -15.19 -15.26 -15.91
N HIS A 401 -14.58 -15.53 -17.06
CA HIS A 401 -15.10 -15.11 -18.36
C HIS A 401 -16.42 -15.83 -18.72
N ILE A 402 -16.58 -17.08 -18.29
CA ILE A 402 -17.85 -17.81 -18.43
C ILE A 402 -18.94 -17.11 -17.61
N LEU A 403 -18.68 -16.80 -16.33
CA LEU A 403 -19.63 -16.10 -15.46
C LEU A 403 -19.96 -14.71 -16.01
N MET A 404 -18.96 -13.94 -16.45
CA MET A 404 -19.17 -12.65 -17.12
C MET A 404 -20.04 -12.79 -18.36
N GLY A 405 -19.79 -13.80 -19.20
CA GLY A 405 -20.59 -14.08 -20.39
C GLY A 405 -22.04 -14.44 -20.07
N VAL A 406 -22.27 -15.24 -19.03
CA VAL A 406 -23.62 -15.61 -18.54
C VAL A 406 -24.34 -14.38 -18.00
N ALA A 407 -23.71 -13.63 -17.09
CA ALA A 407 -24.27 -12.42 -16.49
C ALA A 407 -24.58 -11.35 -17.56
N HIS A 408 -23.67 -11.15 -18.51
CA HIS A 408 -23.88 -10.23 -19.62
C HIS A 408 -25.03 -10.67 -20.53
N ARG A 409 -25.08 -11.96 -20.91
CA ARG A 409 -26.08 -12.47 -21.85
C ARG A 409 -27.50 -12.51 -21.28
N TYR A 410 -27.64 -12.96 -20.02
CA TYR A 410 -28.95 -13.23 -19.42
C TYR A 410 -29.39 -12.17 -18.41
N GLY A 411 -28.44 -11.43 -17.81
CA GLY A 411 -28.73 -10.32 -16.90
C GLY A 411 -28.67 -8.97 -17.61
N PHE A 412 -27.46 -8.44 -17.83
CA PHE A 412 -27.28 -7.06 -18.28
C PHE A 412 -27.89 -6.77 -19.64
N LYS A 413 -27.67 -7.63 -20.64
CA LYS A 413 -28.26 -7.45 -21.97
C LYS A 413 -29.78 -7.46 -21.93
N PHE A 414 -30.38 -8.30 -21.10
CA PHE A 414 -31.83 -8.38 -20.95
C PHE A 414 -32.38 -7.09 -20.33
N LEU A 415 -31.80 -6.63 -19.21
CA LEU A 415 -32.20 -5.38 -18.56
C LEU A 415 -32.01 -4.17 -19.49
N LEU A 416 -30.92 -4.14 -20.24
CA LEU A 416 -30.64 -3.08 -21.20
C LEU A 416 -31.62 -3.12 -22.37
N ASP A 417 -31.92 -4.30 -22.91
CA ASP A 417 -32.91 -4.45 -23.97
C ASP A 417 -34.33 -4.03 -23.50
N LEU A 418 -34.67 -4.26 -22.22
CA LEU A 418 -35.93 -3.82 -21.58
C LEU A 418 -35.96 -2.30 -21.38
N ALA A 419 -34.88 -1.72 -20.84
CA ALA A 419 -34.77 -0.26 -20.68
C ALA A 419 -34.89 0.45 -22.02
N MET A 420 -34.24 -0.06 -23.07
CA MET A 420 -34.38 0.46 -24.43
C MET A 420 -35.83 0.40 -24.94
N ASP A 421 -36.58 -0.65 -24.61
CA ASP A 421 -37.98 -0.76 -25.02
C ASP A 421 -38.88 0.25 -24.27
N ILE A 422 -38.56 0.56 -23.01
CA ILE A 422 -39.24 1.62 -22.23
C ILE A 422 -38.89 3.01 -22.75
N ASP A 423 -37.62 3.26 -23.05
CA ASP A 423 -37.12 4.56 -23.53
C ASP A 423 -37.52 4.85 -24.98
N ASN A 424 -37.87 3.80 -25.75
CA ASN A 424 -38.33 3.95 -27.12
C ASN A 424 -39.73 4.56 -27.16
N LYS A 425 -39.78 5.89 -27.24
CA LYS A 425 -41.02 6.66 -27.42
C LYS A 425 -41.63 6.55 -28.82
N SER A 426 -40.98 5.84 -29.75
CA SER A 426 -41.49 5.62 -31.11
C SER A 426 -42.34 4.36 -31.18
N THR A 427 -43.27 4.32 -32.14
CA THR A 427 -44.05 3.11 -32.47
C THR A 427 -43.24 2.07 -33.25
N MET A 428 -41.98 2.38 -33.63
CA MET A 428 -41.14 1.47 -34.39
C MET A 428 -40.47 0.44 -33.49
N LYS A 429 -40.60 -0.85 -33.83
CA LYS A 429 -39.84 -1.92 -33.18
C LYS A 429 -38.35 -1.78 -33.50
N ILE A 430 -37.53 -1.67 -32.45
CA ILE A 430 -36.07 -1.68 -32.58
C ILE A 430 -35.62 -3.14 -32.64
N ASP A 431 -35.15 -3.58 -33.80
CA ASP A 431 -34.59 -4.92 -33.99
C ASP A 431 -33.23 -5.12 -33.27
N LYS A 432 -32.77 -6.36 -33.17
CA LYS A 432 -31.51 -6.71 -32.48
C LYS A 432 -30.26 -6.04 -33.07
N SER A 433 -30.21 -5.83 -34.39
CA SER A 433 -29.10 -5.15 -35.07
C SER A 433 -29.06 -3.67 -34.70
N LYS A 434 -30.21 -2.99 -34.73
CA LYS A 434 -30.35 -1.59 -34.31
C LYS A 434 -30.05 -1.43 -32.83
N LYS A 435 -30.51 -2.36 -31.96
CA LYS A 435 -30.15 -2.38 -30.54
C LYS A 435 -28.63 -2.51 -30.32
N LYS A 436 -27.90 -3.22 -31.18
CA LYS A 436 -26.43 -3.33 -31.07
C LYS A 436 -25.74 -2.06 -31.57
N ALA A 437 -26.16 -1.52 -32.71
CA ALA A 437 -25.61 -0.30 -33.28
C ALA A 437 -25.79 0.90 -32.34
N MET A 438 -27.00 1.10 -31.79
CA MET A 438 -27.27 2.18 -30.82
C MET A 438 -26.44 2.05 -29.54
N ARG A 439 -26.20 0.82 -29.05
CA ARG A 439 -25.35 0.59 -27.87
C ARG A 439 -23.89 0.93 -28.13
N ASN A 440 -23.37 0.50 -29.28
CA ASN A 440 -22.01 0.83 -29.68
C ASN A 440 -21.87 2.35 -29.84
N ALA A 441 -22.78 3.00 -30.57
CA ALA A 441 -22.78 4.45 -30.74
C ALA A 441 -22.86 5.21 -29.40
N LYS A 442 -23.73 4.78 -28.47
CA LYS A 442 -23.81 5.38 -27.12
C LYS A 442 -22.53 5.14 -26.30
N GLY A 443 -21.92 3.96 -26.43
CA GLY A 443 -20.63 3.66 -25.81
C GLY A 443 -19.52 4.57 -26.35
N ASP A 444 -19.41 4.68 -27.67
CA ASP A 444 -18.43 5.52 -28.36
C ASP A 444 -18.64 7.00 -28.00
N MET A 445 -19.89 7.48 -27.94
CA MET A 445 -20.22 8.82 -27.46
C MET A 445 -19.78 9.06 -26.02
N ASN A 446 -20.07 8.14 -25.10
CA ASN A 446 -19.65 8.29 -23.70
C ASN A 446 -18.12 8.32 -23.54
N VAL A 447 -17.39 7.54 -24.36
CA VAL A 447 -15.91 7.57 -24.37
C VAL A 447 -15.41 8.92 -24.88
N LYS A 448 -15.93 9.37 -26.03
CA LYS A 448 -15.61 10.68 -26.62
C LYS A 448 -15.95 11.84 -25.68
N GLU A 449 -17.08 11.76 -24.97
CA GLU A 449 -17.51 12.78 -24.01
C GLU A 449 -16.58 12.84 -22.79
N LYS A 450 -16.14 11.69 -22.27
CA LYS A 450 -15.13 11.65 -21.20
C LYS A 450 -13.80 12.22 -21.65
N GLU A 451 -13.33 11.85 -22.84
CA GLU A 451 -12.09 12.36 -23.43
C GLU A 451 -12.17 13.88 -23.63
N TYR A 452 -13.28 14.37 -24.19
CA TYR A 452 -13.54 15.80 -24.36
C TYR A 452 -13.52 16.56 -23.02
N ASN A 453 -14.25 16.06 -22.01
CA ASN A 453 -14.33 16.71 -20.71
C ASN A 453 -13.00 16.71 -19.96
N GLY A 454 -12.23 15.62 -20.04
CA GLY A 454 -10.88 15.52 -19.47
C GLY A 454 -9.92 16.53 -20.09
N LEU A 455 -9.81 16.51 -21.43
CA LEU A 455 -8.93 17.40 -22.17
C LEU A 455 -9.32 18.88 -21.97
N LYS A 456 -10.62 19.18 -21.93
CA LYS A 456 -11.11 20.53 -21.64
C LYS A 456 -10.70 21.02 -20.25
N GLN A 457 -10.88 20.19 -19.23
CA GLN A 457 -10.47 20.52 -17.86
C GLN A 457 -8.95 20.74 -17.74
N HIS A 458 -8.16 19.92 -18.44
CA HIS A 458 -6.72 20.05 -18.51
C HIS A 458 -6.32 21.37 -19.17
N LEU A 459 -6.96 21.71 -20.30
CA LEU A 459 -6.74 22.93 -21.06
C LEU A 459 -7.12 24.19 -20.27
N ASP A 460 -8.24 24.17 -19.55
CA ASP A 460 -8.65 25.27 -18.66
C ASP A 460 -7.62 25.51 -17.55
N SER A 461 -7.10 24.42 -16.96
CA SER A 461 -6.02 24.50 -15.95
C SER A 461 -4.71 25.00 -16.57
N PHE A 462 -4.43 24.63 -17.81
CA PHE A 462 -3.22 25.06 -18.52
C PHE A 462 -3.27 26.53 -18.94
N GLY A 463 -4.47 27.06 -19.22
CA GLY A 463 -4.69 28.49 -19.40
C GLY A 463 -4.23 29.30 -18.17
N VAL A 464 -4.46 28.79 -16.96
CA VAL A 464 -3.95 29.40 -15.71
C VAL A 464 -2.43 29.35 -15.66
N VAL A 465 -1.82 28.22 -16.06
CA VAL A 465 -0.34 28.08 -16.14
C VAL A 465 0.26 29.15 -17.05
N LEU A 466 -0.28 29.34 -18.25
CA LEU A 466 0.18 30.36 -19.20
C LEU A 466 0.00 31.78 -18.65
N GLN A 467 -1.11 32.05 -17.97
CA GLN A 467 -1.34 33.34 -17.30
C GLN A 467 -0.29 33.60 -16.22
N VAL A 468 0.03 32.60 -15.40
CA VAL A 468 1.07 32.69 -14.37
C VAL A 468 2.44 32.92 -15.02
N MET A 469 2.81 32.18 -16.06
CA MET A 469 4.06 32.39 -16.80
C MET A 469 4.19 33.82 -17.34
N SER A 470 3.10 34.41 -17.85
CA SER A 470 3.06 35.80 -18.31
C SER A 470 3.36 36.81 -17.18
N ARG A 471 2.94 36.50 -15.95
CA ARG A 471 3.25 37.34 -14.76
C ARG A 471 4.69 37.24 -14.32
N PHE A 472 5.32 36.07 -14.45
CA PHE A 472 6.76 35.93 -14.25
C PHE A 472 7.54 36.82 -15.22
N LYS A 473 7.14 36.83 -16.50
CA LYS A 473 7.75 37.67 -17.53
C LYS A 473 7.60 39.17 -17.26
N THR A 474 6.42 39.59 -16.80
CA THR A 474 6.12 41.00 -16.51
C THR A 474 6.49 41.43 -15.09
N SER A 475 7.06 40.53 -14.27
CA SER A 475 7.37 40.76 -12.86
C SER A 475 6.15 41.19 -12.02
N THR A 476 4.95 40.68 -12.34
CA THR A 476 3.67 41.01 -11.69
C THR A 476 3.09 39.84 -10.87
N ILE A 477 3.97 38.98 -10.33
CA ILE A 477 3.60 37.78 -9.57
C ILE A 477 2.79 38.15 -8.33
N ILE A 478 1.70 37.42 -8.06
CA ILE A 478 0.91 37.56 -6.82
C ILE A 478 1.45 36.59 -5.77
N PRO A 479 2.14 37.04 -4.70
CA PRO A 479 2.82 36.13 -3.78
C PRO A 479 1.86 35.14 -3.09
N ALA A 480 2.22 33.85 -3.11
CA ALA A 480 1.52 32.81 -2.36
C ALA A 480 1.85 32.85 -0.85
N GLN A 481 0.85 32.69 0.02
CA GLN A 481 1.00 32.77 1.48
C GLN A 481 1.68 31.54 2.12
N SER A 482 1.72 30.40 1.43
CA SER A 482 2.29 29.15 1.94
C SER A 482 2.95 28.35 0.81
N HIS A 483 4.25 28.57 0.58
CA HIS A 483 5.02 27.75 -0.35
C HIS A 483 5.81 26.71 0.45
N THR A 484 5.28 25.50 0.56
CA THR A 484 5.81 24.46 1.47
C THR A 484 6.89 23.57 0.87
N SER A 485 7.04 23.54 -0.47
CA SER A 485 8.01 22.67 -1.16
C SER A 485 9.16 23.46 -1.79
N PRO A 486 10.44 23.06 -1.63
CA PRO A 486 11.55 23.71 -2.31
C PRO A 486 11.51 23.42 -3.81
N CYS A 487 11.53 24.47 -4.64
CA CYS A 487 11.61 24.37 -6.09
C CYS A 487 12.73 25.29 -6.62
N SER A 488 13.67 24.69 -7.35
CA SER A 488 14.85 25.36 -7.91
C SER A 488 14.63 25.99 -9.28
N ALA A 489 13.42 25.85 -9.84
CA ALA A 489 13.08 26.39 -11.14
C ALA A 489 13.15 27.92 -11.13
N GLU A 490 13.66 28.49 -12.22
CA GLU A 490 13.70 29.94 -12.42
C GLU A 490 12.29 30.54 -12.34
N TRP A 491 11.33 29.89 -13.02
CA TRP A 491 9.91 30.19 -12.93
C TRP A 491 9.22 29.12 -12.09
N CYS A 492 9.36 29.22 -10.77
CA CYS A 492 8.57 28.40 -9.86
C CYS A 492 7.12 28.91 -9.82
N LEU A 493 6.26 28.36 -10.66
CA LEU A 493 4.89 28.83 -10.89
C LEU A 493 4.03 28.90 -9.62
N PHE A 494 4.31 28.04 -8.64
CA PHE A 494 3.62 28.04 -7.33
C PHE A 494 3.95 29.24 -6.43
N ARG A 495 4.93 30.08 -6.80
CA ARG A 495 5.12 31.39 -6.13
C ARG A 495 3.96 32.34 -6.44
N ASP A 496 3.21 32.13 -7.52
CA ASP A 496 1.99 32.87 -7.82
C ASP A 496 0.76 32.19 -7.19
N ASN A 497 -0.01 32.93 -6.39
CA ASN A 497 -1.22 32.46 -5.71
C ASN A 497 -2.32 31.99 -6.66
N GLU A 498 -2.33 32.42 -7.92
CA GLU A 498 -3.33 31.96 -8.91
C GLU A 498 -3.11 30.53 -9.36
N MET A 499 -1.90 29.98 -9.17
CA MET A 499 -1.60 28.59 -9.51
C MET A 499 -2.54 27.59 -8.80
N LYS A 500 -3.12 27.96 -7.65
CA LYS A 500 -4.14 27.14 -6.96
C LYS A 500 -5.42 26.90 -7.78
N LYS A 501 -5.69 27.73 -8.79
CA LYS A 501 -6.84 27.59 -9.69
C LYS A 501 -6.57 26.56 -10.80
N ALA A 502 -5.31 26.22 -11.05
CA ALA A 502 -4.92 25.19 -12.01
C ALA A 502 -5.08 23.79 -11.40
N GLY A 503 -6.32 23.36 -11.17
CA GLY A 503 -6.66 22.19 -10.35
C GLY A 503 -6.02 20.86 -10.79
N VAL A 504 -5.66 20.73 -12.07
CA VAL A 504 -4.94 19.55 -12.59
C VAL A 504 -3.47 19.55 -12.18
N PHE A 505 -2.82 20.71 -12.18
CA PHE A 505 -1.38 20.85 -11.94
C PHE A 505 -1.08 21.00 -10.45
N LYS A 506 -0.74 19.90 -9.80
CA LYS A 506 -0.38 19.88 -8.37
C LYS A 506 1.07 20.27 -8.12
N SER A 507 1.43 20.63 -6.89
CA SER A 507 2.80 20.95 -6.48
C SER A 507 3.67 19.69 -6.33
N THR A 508 3.63 18.79 -7.31
CA THR A 508 4.35 17.51 -7.32
C THR A 508 5.85 17.75 -7.51
N PRO A 509 6.72 17.43 -6.53
CA PRO A 509 8.16 17.60 -6.67
C PRO A 509 8.77 16.49 -7.54
N LEU A 510 9.76 16.83 -8.35
CA LEU A 510 10.55 15.94 -9.20
C LEU A 510 12.03 16.29 -9.11
N ARG A 511 12.89 15.28 -9.13
CA ARG A 511 14.34 15.47 -9.16
C ARG A 511 14.86 15.39 -10.59
N CYS A 512 15.56 16.44 -11.03
CA CYS A 512 16.23 16.46 -12.34
C CYS A 512 17.30 15.36 -12.43
N ALA A 513 17.30 14.58 -13.50
CA ALA A 513 18.28 13.52 -13.73
C ALA A 513 19.71 14.08 -13.90
N THR A 514 19.86 15.21 -14.59
CA THR A 514 21.17 15.84 -14.83
C THR A 514 21.71 16.61 -13.63
N CYS A 515 20.96 17.57 -13.06
CA CYS A 515 21.47 18.46 -12.01
C CYS A 515 21.08 18.06 -10.59
N SER A 516 20.23 17.04 -10.41
CA SER A 516 19.71 16.60 -9.11
C SER A 516 18.91 17.65 -8.31
N GLU A 517 18.66 18.84 -8.87
CA GLU A 517 17.78 19.85 -8.28
C GLU A 517 16.32 19.40 -8.28
N VAL A 518 15.57 19.84 -7.27
CA VAL A 518 14.14 19.53 -7.13
C VAL A 518 13.32 20.65 -7.75
N ASN A 519 12.41 20.28 -8.64
CA ASN A 519 11.52 21.19 -9.36
C ASN A 519 10.10 20.65 -9.29
N HIS A 520 9.08 21.49 -9.37
CA HIS A 520 7.72 20.96 -9.59
C HIS A 520 7.60 20.37 -10.99
N ALA A 521 6.80 19.33 -11.16
CA ALA A 521 6.51 18.73 -12.46
C ALA A 521 6.16 19.76 -13.55
N VAL A 522 5.17 20.62 -13.28
CA VAL A 522 4.76 21.70 -14.19
C VAL A 522 5.87 22.74 -14.43
N CYS A 523 6.73 22.99 -13.43
CA CYS A 523 7.87 23.90 -13.56
C CYS A 523 9.04 23.29 -14.36
N SER A 524 9.01 21.98 -14.60
CA SER A 524 9.98 21.24 -15.41
C SER A 524 9.51 21.01 -16.85
N GLY A 525 8.34 21.51 -17.25
CA GLY A 525 7.83 21.36 -18.62
C GLY A 525 6.82 20.23 -18.83
N LEU A 526 6.40 19.55 -17.76
CA LEU A 526 5.39 18.49 -17.84
C LEU A 526 3.99 19.11 -17.88
N TRP A 527 3.47 19.25 -19.09
CA TRP A 527 2.29 20.05 -19.38
C TRP A 527 1.18 19.27 -20.08
N SER A 528 1.49 18.13 -20.72
CA SER A 528 0.50 17.31 -21.43
C SER A 528 -0.30 16.42 -20.48
N GLU A 529 -1.43 15.87 -20.95
CA GLU A 529 -2.19 14.85 -20.20
C GLU A 529 -1.33 13.61 -19.93
N ASP A 530 -0.61 13.14 -20.94
CA ASP A 530 0.23 11.94 -20.90
C ASP A 530 1.35 12.07 -19.85
N ASP A 531 1.96 13.26 -19.74
CA ASP A 531 2.97 13.54 -18.71
C ASP A 531 2.41 13.33 -17.29
N TRP A 532 1.20 13.80 -17.04
CA TRP A 532 0.56 13.75 -15.73
C TRP A 532 -0.03 12.38 -15.41
N GLU A 533 -0.48 11.65 -16.42
CA GLU A 533 -0.83 10.24 -16.28
C GLU A 533 0.43 9.41 -15.93
N LEU A 534 1.54 9.64 -16.62
CA LEU A 534 2.80 8.94 -16.37
C LEU A 534 3.32 9.21 -14.95
N LEU A 535 3.27 10.46 -14.49
CA LEU A 535 3.66 10.85 -13.13
C LEU A 535 2.87 10.14 -12.03
N SER A 536 1.63 9.73 -12.31
CA SER A 536 0.81 8.99 -11.35
C SER A 536 1.26 7.53 -11.19
N GLN A 537 2.00 7.00 -12.17
CA GLN A 537 2.40 5.59 -12.25
C GLN A 537 3.88 5.40 -11.90
N VAL A 538 4.77 6.27 -12.39
CA VAL A 538 6.23 6.17 -12.25
C VAL A 538 6.83 7.57 -12.11
N GLU A 539 7.92 7.73 -11.34
CA GLU A 539 8.71 8.97 -11.35
C GLU A 539 9.59 8.97 -12.62
N PRO A 540 9.33 9.84 -13.61
CA PRO A 540 10.02 9.78 -14.89
C PRO A 540 11.46 10.31 -14.76
N ASP A 541 12.41 9.66 -15.45
CA ASP A 541 13.78 10.16 -15.59
C ASP A 541 13.76 11.37 -16.54
N MET A 542 13.64 12.57 -15.97
CA MET A 542 13.48 13.83 -16.71
C MET A 542 14.55 14.86 -16.34
N ASP A 543 14.94 15.66 -17.32
CA ASP A 543 15.77 16.84 -17.13
C ASP A 543 14.92 18.09 -16.94
N CYS A 544 15.32 18.97 -16.03
CA CYS A 544 14.63 20.24 -15.84
C CYS A 544 14.82 21.15 -17.06
N LEU A 545 13.92 22.12 -17.26
CA LEU A 545 13.99 23.07 -18.37
C LEU A 545 15.38 23.73 -18.53
N ARG A 546 16.05 24.03 -17.41
CA ARG A 546 17.41 24.59 -17.42
C ARG A 546 18.44 23.62 -18.01
N CYS A 547 18.40 22.34 -17.62
CA CYS A 547 19.27 21.30 -18.17
C CYS A 547 18.97 21.00 -19.64
N CYS A 548 17.70 21.17 -20.04
CA CYS A 548 17.27 21.14 -21.44
C CYS A 548 17.64 22.41 -22.24
N GLY A 549 18.38 23.35 -21.65
CA GLY A 549 18.79 24.60 -22.29
C GLY A 549 17.67 25.61 -22.51
N ARG A 550 16.48 25.41 -21.93
CA ARG A 550 15.31 26.27 -22.08
C ARG A 550 15.30 27.38 -21.03
N LYS A 551 15.08 28.63 -21.45
CA LYS A 551 15.03 29.83 -20.59
C LYS A 551 14.02 30.85 -21.10
N GLY A 552 13.43 31.62 -20.17
CA GLY A 552 12.61 32.79 -20.48
C GLY A 552 11.56 32.55 -21.58
N ALA A 553 11.66 33.30 -22.67
CA ALA A 553 10.70 33.26 -23.78
C ALA A 553 10.58 31.88 -24.46
N MET A 554 11.64 31.06 -24.48
CA MET A 554 11.58 29.71 -25.06
C MET A 554 10.63 28.79 -24.29
N ILE A 555 10.56 28.95 -22.95
CA ILE A 555 9.65 28.16 -22.11
C ILE A 555 8.20 28.51 -22.43
N GLU A 556 7.90 29.79 -22.66
CA GLU A 556 6.56 30.25 -23.05
C GLU A 556 6.18 29.75 -24.44
N GLU A 557 7.11 29.75 -25.40
CA GLU A 557 6.89 29.22 -26.74
C GLU A 557 6.60 27.72 -26.72
N ASP A 558 7.39 26.95 -25.97
CA ASP A 558 7.17 25.52 -25.77
C ASP A 558 5.79 25.28 -25.11
N ALA A 559 5.42 26.08 -24.09
CA ALA A 559 4.12 25.97 -23.44
C ALA A 559 2.96 26.28 -24.39
N ARG A 560 3.06 27.34 -25.19
CA ARG A 560 2.05 27.69 -26.21
C ARG A 560 1.94 26.65 -27.31
N LYS A 561 3.04 25.96 -27.65
CA LYS A 561 2.99 24.84 -28.59
C LYS A 561 2.13 23.70 -28.02
N VAL A 562 2.36 23.31 -26.77
CA VAL A 562 1.54 22.29 -26.09
C VAL A 562 0.08 22.73 -25.97
N GLU A 563 -0.19 24.02 -25.69
CA GLU A 563 -1.55 24.56 -25.69
C GLU A 563 -2.25 24.35 -27.05
N ARG A 564 -1.58 24.69 -28.16
CA ARG A 564 -2.13 24.53 -29.51
C ARG A 564 -2.43 23.08 -29.83
N GLU A 565 -1.51 22.18 -29.53
CA GLU A 565 -1.70 20.73 -29.75
C GLU A 565 -2.92 20.21 -28.99
N MET A 566 -3.12 20.64 -27.73
CA MET A 566 -4.30 20.29 -26.94
C MET A 566 -5.59 20.90 -27.50
N ARG A 567 -5.56 22.16 -27.99
CA ARG A 567 -6.72 22.80 -28.64
C ARG A 567 -7.11 22.08 -29.93
N GLU A 568 -6.13 21.74 -30.77
CA GLU A 568 -6.34 21.00 -32.02
C GLU A 568 -6.97 19.64 -31.75
N LYS A 569 -6.46 18.89 -30.76
CA LYS A 569 -7.04 17.61 -30.33
C LYS A 569 -8.47 17.77 -29.82
N LEU A 570 -8.76 18.81 -29.04
CA LEU A 570 -10.12 19.10 -28.54
C LEU A 570 -11.10 19.46 -29.67
N GLU A 571 -10.65 20.24 -30.65
CA GLU A 571 -11.43 20.55 -31.85
C GLU A 571 -11.70 19.32 -32.71
N GLU A 572 -10.72 18.42 -32.86
CA GLU A 572 -10.87 17.16 -33.58
C GLU A 572 -11.95 16.28 -32.91
N ILE A 573 -11.90 16.14 -31.58
CA ILE A 573 -12.91 15.40 -30.81
C ILE A 573 -14.30 16.04 -30.98
N SER A 574 -14.39 17.36 -30.91
CA SER A 574 -15.64 18.12 -31.08
C SER A 574 -16.26 17.95 -32.47
N ARG A 575 -15.44 18.02 -33.54
CA ARG A 575 -15.89 17.80 -34.92
C ARG A 575 -16.41 16.38 -35.15
N VAL A 576 -15.78 15.38 -34.53
CA VAL A 576 -16.26 13.99 -34.57
C VAL A 576 -17.57 13.82 -33.79
N GLY A 577 -17.76 14.55 -32.68
CA GLY A 577 -18.99 14.56 -31.89
C GLY A 577 -20.20 15.19 -32.60
N LEU A 578 -19.98 16.27 -33.36
CA LEU A 578 -21.04 16.96 -34.15
C LEU A 578 -21.55 16.14 -35.34
N CYS A 579 -20.78 15.16 -35.83
CA CYS A 579 -21.21 14.23 -36.88
C CYS A 579 -22.06 13.06 -36.36
N LEU A 580 -22.33 12.99 -35.05
CA LEU A 580 -23.06 11.89 -34.40
C LEU A 580 -24.41 12.32 -33.81
N GLU A 581 -24.85 13.56 -34.04
CA GLU A 581 -26.25 13.93 -33.76
C GLU A 581 -27.17 13.10 -34.68
N PRO A 582 -28.11 12.32 -34.12
CA PRO A 582 -29.03 11.54 -34.93
C PRO A 582 -30.02 12.47 -35.61
N VAL A 583 -30.06 12.42 -36.95
CA VAL A 583 -31.28 12.74 -37.71
C VAL A 583 -32.34 11.68 -37.43
#